data_AF-A0A942PCY0-F1
#
_entry.id   AF-A0A942PCY0-F1
#
_cell.length_a   1.000
_cell.length_b   1.000
_cell.length_c   1.000
_cell.angle_alpha   90.00
_cell.angle_beta   90.00
_cell.angle_gamma   90.00
#
_symmetry.space_group_name_H-M   'P 1'
#
loop_
_entity.id
_entity.type
_entity.pdbx_description
1 polymer ?
#
loop_
_entity_poly.entity_id
_entity_poly.type
_entity_poly.pdbx_seq_one_letter_code
_entity_poly.pdbx_strand_id
1 'polypeptide(L)'
;MNRFLNAAALLVFCVAAASPVHAAGALAVAEPADIVKDGYAAGISYHKKTAAEADQTAIRECESVDSAPVSTRKLCKVVSSFENQCAAVALDPEAGTPGAGWGVATTLADARREALRRCEATAGAKRQGECRVTAEGCDGKAK
;
A
#
# COMPACT_ATOMS: atom_id res chain seq x y z
N MET A 1 34.57 -46.35 -43.52
CA MET A 1 35.71 -45.43 -43.63
C MET A 1 35.20 -44.03 -43.32
N ASN A 2 35.29 -43.59 -42.05
CA ASN A 2 36.24 -42.55 -41.57
C ASN A 2 36.04 -41.20 -42.31
N ARG A 3 35.71 -40.05 -41.69
CA ARG A 3 36.28 -39.48 -40.44
C ARG A 3 35.77 -38.02 -40.20
N PHE A 4 35.72 -37.60 -38.92
CA PHE A 4 35.89 -36.24 -38.32
C PHE A 4 34.80 -35.15 -38.53
N LEU A 5 34.07 -34.75 -37.47
CA LEU A 5 34.34 -33.67 -36.48
C LEU A 5 34.20 -32.24 -37.05
N ASN A 6 33.20 -31.47 -36.59
CA ASN A 6 33.41 -30.23 -35.82
C ASN A 6 32.09 -29.54 -35.37
N ALA A 7 32.10 -29.21 -34.09
CA ALA A 7 31.10 -28.47 -33.34
C ALA A 7 31.08 -26.98 -33.68
N ALA A 8 29.90 -26.35 -33.59
CA ALA A 8 29.73 -24.98 -33.11
C ALA A 8 28.24 -24.66 -32.90
N ALA A 9 27.65 -25.18 -31.81
CA ALA A 9 26.36 -24.69 -31.33
C ALA A 9 26.59 -23.38 -30.58
N LEU A 10 26.37 -22.23 -31.24
CA LEU A 10 26.33 -20.92 -30.61
C LEU A 10 25.04 -20.78 -29.81
N LEU A 11 25.06 -21.24 -28.56
CA LEU A 11 24.07 -20.89 -27.54
C LEU A 11 24.31 -19.44 -27.13
N VAL A 12 23.61 -18.50 -27.78
CA VAL A 12 23.51 -17.11 -27.32
C VAL A 12 22.70 -17.12 -26.02
N PHE A 13 23.40 -17.05 -24.90
CA PHE A 13 22.81 -16.89 -23.58
C PHE A 13 22.30 -15.44 -23.50
N CYS A 14 21.02 -15.22 -23.81
CA CYS A 14 20.34 -13.97 -23.48
C CYS A 14 20.29 -13.87 -21.95
N VAL A 15 21.31 -13.26 -21.35
CA VAL A 15 21.24 -12.79 -19.97
C VAL A 15 20.19 -11.68 -19.97
N ALA A 16 18.93 -12.05 -19.74
CA ALA A 16 17.90 -11.13 -19.36
C ALA A 16 18.35 -10.52 -18.03
N ALA A 17 19.00 -9.38 -18.09
CA ALA A 17 19.25 -8.54 -16.93
C ALA A 17 17.87 -8.24 -16.33
N ALA A 18 17.51 -8.97 -15.28
CA ALA A 18 16.36 -8.62 -14.47
C ALA A 18 16.69 -7.24 -13.88
N SER A 19 16.17 -6.18 -14.49
CA SER A 19 16.17 -4.87 -13.85
C SER A 19 15.57 -5.08 -12.46
N PRO A 20 16.18 -4.56 -11.39
CA PRO A 20 15.56 -4.61 -10.07
C PRO A 20 14.21 -3.94 -10.22
N VAL A 21 13.13 -4.72 -10.18
CA VAL A 21 11.80 -4.16 -10.21
C VAL A 21 11.74 -3.35 -8.92
N HIS A 22 11.63 -2.03 -9.03
CA HIS A 22 11.53 -1.16 -7.87
C HIS A 22 10.29 -1.60 -7.11
N ALA A 23 10.52 -2.21 -5.96
CA ALA A 23 9.53 -2.89 -5.16
C ALA A 23 9.62 -2.43 -3.70
N ALA A 24 9.74 -1.13 -3.48
CA ALA A 24 9.54 -0.58 -2.15
C ALA A 24 8.22 0.20 -2.13
N GLY A 25 7.34 -0.20 -1.23
CA GLY A 25 6.12 0.50 -0.88
C GLY A 25 6.05 0.78 0.62
N ALA A 26 5.17 1.72 0.98
CA ALA A 26 4.93 2.08 2.36
C ALA A 26 3.52 2.65 2.54
N LEU A 27 2.95 2.42 3.71
CA LEU A 27 1.67 2.96 4.17
C LEU A 27 1.93 3.81 5.42
N ALA A 28 1.49 5.06 5.36
CA ALA A 28 1.48 5.96 6.51
C ALA A 28 0.04 6.31 6.90
N VAL A 29 -0.19 6.45 8.21
CA VAL A 29 -1.50 6.73 8.79
C VAL A 29 -1.38 7.76 9.91
N ALA A 30 -2.34 8.66 9.97
CA ALA A 30 -2.64 9.49 11.13
C ALA A 30 -4.00 9.07 11.71
N GLU A 31 -3.93 8.37 12.84
CA GLU A 31 -5.10 7.88 13.57
C GLU A 31 -5.10 8.52 14.97
N PRO A 32 -5.86 9.61 15.18
CA PRO A 32 -6.00 10.23 16.50
C PRO A 32 -6.88 9.35 17.40
N ALA A 33 -6.93 9.69 18.70
CA ALA A 33 -7.75 8.96 19.66
C ALA A 33 -9.27 9.04 19.38
N ASP A 34 -9.71 10.10 18.70
CA ASP A 34 -11.11 10.32 18.31
C ASP A 34 -11.17 10.72 16.83
N ILE A 35 -11.34 9.72 15.94
CA ILE A 35 -11.46 9.93 14.49
C ILE A 35 -12.68 10.78 14.13
N VAL A 36 -13.78 10.68 14.88
CA VAL A 36 -15.00 11.44 14.62
C VAL A 36 -14.74 12.93 14.74
N LYS A 37 -14.00 13.32 15.79
CA LYS A 37 -13.70 14.71 16.09
C LYS A 37 -12.49 15.23 15.31
N ASP A 38 -11.42 14.45 15.29
CA ASP A 38 -10.11 14.91 14.82
C ASP A 38 -9.82 14.42 13.38
N GLY A 39 -10.67 13.58 12.79
CA GLY A 39 -10.51 13.07 11.42
C GLY A 39 -9.45 11.98 11.31
N TYR A 40 -9.16 11.58 10.07
CA TYR A 40 -8.21 10.53 9.74
C TYR A 40 -7.47 10.88 8.45
N ALA A 41 -6.20 10.51 8.35
CA ALA A 41 -5.43 10.63 7.12
C ALA A 41 -4.59 9.38 6.86
N ALA A 42 -4.38 9.05 5.59
CA ALA A 42 -3.49 7.98 5.18
C ALA A 42 -2.85 8.29 3.82
N GLY A 43 -1.69 7.70 3.55
CA GLY A 43 -0.96 7.80 2.29
C GLY A 43 -0.29 6.47 1.95
N ILE A 44 -0.23 6.14 0.66
CA ILE A 44 0.32 4.88 0.16
C ILE A 44 1.31 5.16 -0.95
N SER A 45 2.57 4.84 -0.70
CA SER A 45 3.59 4.84 -1.74
C SER A 45 3.87 3.44 -2.27
N TYR A 46 4.21 3.36 -3.55
CA TYR A 46 4.60 2.14 -4.24
C TYR A 46 5.64 2.46 -5.33
N HIS A 47 6.32 1.42 -5.81
CA HIS A 47 7.30 1.47 -6.91
C HIS A 47 8.49 2.40 -6.64
N LYS A 48 8.88 2.57 -5.37
CA LYS A 48 10.04 3.40 -5.02
C LYS A 48 11.33 2.63 -5.12
N LYS A 49 12.44 3.35 -5.26
CA LYS A 49 13.76 2.74 -5.41
C LYS A 49 14.27 2.15 -4.12
N THR A 50 13.89 2.74 -3.00
CA THR A 50 14.31 2.35 -1.65
C THR A 50 13.13 2.44 -0.69
N ALA A 51 13.20 1.68 0.41
CA ALA A 51 12.23 1.77 1.49
C ALA A 51 12.15 3.19 2.07
N ALA A 52 13.28 3.88 2.23
CA ALA A 52 13.30 5.25 2.74
C ALA A 52 12.55 6.24 1.84
N GLU A 53 12.67 6.09 0.51
CA GLU A 53 11.91 6.90 -0.44
C GLU A 53 10.40 6.59 -0.38
N ALA A 54 10.05 5.31 -0.20
CA ALA A 54 8.66 4.88 0.03
C ALA A 54 8.09 5.52 1.30
N ASP A 55 8.75 5.32 2.43
CA ASP A 55 8.36 5.85 3.73
C ASP A 55 8.10 7.37 3.69
N GLN A 56 9.06 8.13 3.15
CA GLN A 56 8.92 9.59 3.03
C GLN A 56 7.78 10.00 2.09
N THR A 57 7.55 9.25 1.01
CA THR A 57 6.45 9.54 0.10
C THR A 57 5.11 9.26 0.75
N ALA A 58 4.97 8.11 1.44
CA ALA A 58 3.74 7.75 2.15
C ALA A 58 3.39 8.78 3.23
N ILE A 59 4.39 9.27 3.99
CA ILE A 59 4.18 10.36 4.97
C ILE A 59 3.68 11.63 4.27
N ARG A 60 4.34 12.07 3.19
CA ARG A 60 3.91 13.29 2.47
C ARG A 60 2.48 13.18 1.94
N GLU A 61 2.10 12.02 1.41
CA GLU A 61 0.74 11.79 0.93
C GLU A 61 -0.27 11.82 2.09
N CYS A 62 0.05 11.17 3.22
CA CYS A 62 -0.76 11.25 4.43
C CYS A 62 -0.92 12.71 4.92
N GLU A 63 0.16 13.50 4.91
CA GLU A 63 0.16 14.92 5.28
C GLU A 63 -0.55 15.82 4.26
N SER A 64 -0.94 15.31 3.09
CA SER A 64 -1.63 16.06 2.04
C SER A 64 -3.15 15.88 2.04
N VAL A 65 -3.69 15.06 2.94
CA VAL A 65 -5.14 14.78 3.02
C VAL A 65 -5.90 15.99 3.58
N ASP A 66 -6.40 16.86 2.70
CA ASP A 66 -7.04 18.12 3.09
C ASP A 66 -8.34 17.96 3.89
N SER A 67 -9.00 16.79 3.82
CA SER A 67 -10.16 16.48 4.66
C SER A 67 -9.80 16.28 6.14
N ALA A 68 -8.51 16.10 6.47
CA ALA A 68 -8.03 15.97 7.83
C ALA A 68 -7.49 17.32 8.37
N PRO A 69 -7.82 17.69 9.63
CA PRO A 69 -7.23 18.84 10.31
C PRO A 69 -5.70 18.79 10.30
N VAL A 70 -5.06 19.96 10.28
CA VAL A 70 -3.59 20.09 10.32
C VAL A 70 -2.99 19.37 11.53
N SER A 71 -3.66 19.41 12.69
CA SER A 71 -3.23 18.70 13.90
C SER A 71 -3.14 17.19 13.69
N THR A 72 -4.09 16.61 12.95
CA THR A 72 -4.16 15.18 12.64
C THR A 72 -3.13 14.81 11.60
N ARG A 73 -2.98 15.61 10.54
CA ARG A 73 -1.95 15.38 9.51
C ARG A 73 -0.54 15.31 10.09
N LYS A 74 -0.24 16.09 11.13
CA LYS A 74 1.05 16.03 11.85
C LYS A 74 1.30 14.72 12.61
N LEU A 75 0.29 13.86 12.77
CA LEU A 75 0.42 12.55 13.39
C LEU A 75 0.82 11.46 12.38
N CYS A 76 0.91 11.79 11.08
CA CYS A 76 1.24 10.84 10.03
C CYS A 76 2.56 10.12 10.32
N LYS A 77 2.49 8.80 10.39
CA LYS A 77 3.65 7.92 10.60
C LYS A 77 3.51 6.68 9.74
N VAL A 78 4.64 6.12 9.31
CA VAL A 78 4.66 4.84 8.62
C VAL A 78 4.19 3.76 9.60
N VAL A 79 3.15 3.03 9.20
CA VAL A 79 2.62 1.87 9.95
C VAL A 79 3.02 0.55 9.30
N SER A 80 3.44 0.58 8.04
CA SER A 80 3.99 -0.56 7.33
C SER A 80 4.85 -0.12 6.16
N SER A 81 6.06 -0.66 6.06
CA SER A 81 6.86 -0.67 4.83
C SER A 81 6.79 -2.08 4.24
N PHE A 82 6.73 -2.20 2.93
CA PHE A 82 6.48 -3.46 2.24
C PHE A 82 7.19 -3.54 0.89
N GLU A 83 7.38 -4.76 0.40
CA GLU A 83 7.98 -5.05 -0.90
C GLU A 83 7.18 -6.14 -1.61
N ASN A 84 6.84 -5.91 -2.88
CA ASN A 84 6.02 -6.85 -3.67
C ASN A 84 4.71 -7.24 -2.97
N GLN A 85 4.03 -6.24 -2.39
CA GLN A 85 2.76 -6.39 -1.70
C GLN A 85 1.81 -5.25 -2.11
N CYS A 86 0.54 -5.37 -1.73
CA CYS A 86 -0.48 -4.37 -1.93
C CYS A 86 -0.93 -3.78 -0.60
N ALA A 87 -1.33 -2.51 -0.63
CA ALA A 87 -1.94 -1.81 0.47
C ALA A 87 -3.31 -1.27 0.08
N ALA A 88 -4.22 -1.19 1.04
CA ALA A 88 -5.52 -0.57 0.89
C ALA A 88 -5.89 0.19 2.16
N VAL A 89 -6.67 1.25 2.00
CA VAL A 89 -7.28 2.06 3.07
C VAL A 89 -8.78 2.05 2.83
N ALA A 90 -9.55 1.85 3.89
CA ALA A 90 -10.99 1.92 3.87
C ALA A 90 -11.50 2.90 4.92
N LEU A 91 -12.52 3.67 4.55
CA LEU A 91 -13.19 4.62 5.42
C LEU A 91 -14.70 4.45 5.30
N ASP A 92 -15.39 4.77 6.38
CA ASP A 92 -16.79 5.14 6.30
C ASP A 92 -16.89 6.51 5.58
N PRO A 93 -17.64 6.62 4.48
CA PRO A 93 -17.70 7.84 3.68
C PRO A 93 -18.50 8.97 4.33
N GLU A 94 -19.30 8.71 5.36
CA GLU A 94 -20.07 9.75 6.05
C GLU A 94 -19.18 10.48 7.05
N ALA A 95 -19.15 11.81 6.95
CA ALA A 95 -18.36 12.65 7.84
C ALA A 95 -18.80 12.51 9.31
N GLY A 96 -17.83 12.57 10.23
CA GLY A 96 -18.09 12.47 11.66
C GLY A 96 -18.34 11.03 12.14
N THR A 97 -17.82 10.04 11.41
CA THR A 97 -17.94 8.63 11.79
C THR A 97 -16.58 8.01 12.05
N PRO A 98 -16.50 7.01 12.95
CA PRO A 98 -15.23 6.44 13.38
C PRO A 98 -14.66 5.39 12.42
N GLY A 99 -15.41 4.99 11.39
CA GLY A 99 -15.05 3.88 10.52
C GLY A 99 -13.79 4.18 9.72
N ALA A 100 -12.69 3.53 10.09
CA ALA A 100 -11.42 3.62 9.39
C ALA A 100 -10.61 2.33 9.54
N GLY A 101 -9.89 1.98 8.48
CA GLY A 101 -9.06 0.79 8.45
C GLY A 101 -8.06 0.79 7.31
N TRP A 102 -7.05 -0.03 7.44
CA TRP A 102 -6.03 -0.23 6.42
C TRP A 102 -5.53 -1.67 6.45
N GLY A 103 -5.00 -2.13 5.32
CA GLY A 103 -4.48 -3.48 5.16
C GLY A 103 -3.27 -3.47 4.24
N VAL A 104 -2.30 -4.33 4.55
CA VAL A 104 -1.18 -4.66 3.66
C VAL A 104 -1.14 -6.18 3.51
N ALA A 105 -1.09 -6.67 2.29
CA ALA A 105 -1.12 -8.10 1.99
C ALA A 105 -0.41 -8.43 0.68
N THR A 106 -0.18 -9.71 0.42
CA THR A 106 0.45 -10.17 -0.84
C THR A 106 -0.42 -9.96 -2.07
N THR A 107 -1.73 -9.80 -1.91
CA THR A 107 -2.66 -9.49 -3.00
C THR A 107 -3.54 -8.28 -2.65
N LEU A 108 -4.03 -7.59 -3.67
CA LEU A 108 -4.91 -6.44 -3.51
C LEU A 108 -6.24 -6.86 -2.87
N ALA A 109 -6.77 -8.02 -3.28
CA ALA A 109 -8.01 -8.55 -2.72
C ALA A 109 -7.89 -8.77 -1.20
N ASP A 110 -6.75 -9.26 -0.74
CA ASP A 110 -6.50 -9.52 0.69
C ASP A 110 -6.31 -8.21 1.46
N ALA A 111 -5.56 -7.26 0.88
CA ALA A 111 -5.36 -5.94 1.47
C ALA A 111 -6.68 -5.19 1.65
N ARG A 112 -7.55 -5.21 0.62
CA ARG A 112 -8.91 -4.65 0.67
C ARG A 112 -9.76 -5.30 1.75
N ARG A 113 -9.77 -6.64 1.83
CA ARG A 113 -10.56 -7.36 2.84
C ARG A 113 -10.11 -6.98 4.25
N GLU A 114 -8.81 -6.87 4.49
CA GLU A 114 -8.29 -6.47 5.79
C GLU A 114 -8.64 -5.00 6.12
N ALA A 115 -8.47 -4.08 5.16
CA ALA A 115 -8.82 -2.68 5.34
C ALA A 115 -10.31 -2.51 5.69
N LEU A 116 -11.20 -3.16 4.94
CA LEU A 116 -12.64 -3.15 5.19
C LEU A 116 -12.97 -3.76 6.54
N ARG A 117 -12.42 -4.94 6.87
CA ARG A 117 -12.66 -5.60 8.16
C ARG A 117 -12.30 -4.71 9.35
N ARG A 118 -11.18 -3.96 9.26
CA ARG A 118 -10.78 -3.01 10.31
C ARG A 118 -11.70 -1.80 10.39
N CYS A 119 -12.09 -1.23 9.25
CA CYS A 119 -13.06 -0.15 9.20
C CYS A 119 -14.40 -0.56 9.83
N GLU A 120 -14.89 -1.74 9.49
CA GLU A 120 -16.15 -2.28 10.04
C GLU A 120 -16.08 -2.51 11.55
N ALA A 121 -14.89 -2.84 12.08
CA ALA A 121 -14.69 -3.01 13.52
C ALA A 121 -14.80 -1.68 14.30
N THR A 122 -14.54 -0.55 13.66
CA THR A 122 -14.56 0.78 14.29
C THR A 122 -15.80 1.59 13.94
N ALA A 123 -16.44 1.36 12.79
CA ALA A 123 -17.61 2.11 12.29
C ALA A 123 -18.83 2.08 13.25
N GLY A 124 -18.94 1.03 14.06
CA GLY A 124 -20.04 0.84 15.00
C GLY A 124 -21.31 0.27 14.34
N ALA A 125 -22.21 -0.29 15.15
CA ALA A 125 -23.31 -1.13 14.67
C ALA A 125 -24.26 -0.45 13.66
N LYS A 126 -24.43 0.87 13.73
CA LYS A 126 -25.33 1.61 12.81
C LYS A 126 -24.73 1.84 11.42
N ARG A 127 -23.42 1.70 11.29
CA ARG A 127 -22.66 1.99 10.07
C ARG A 127 -21.98 0.76 9.50
N GLN A 128 -22.30 -0.42 10.04
CA GLN A 128 -21.81 -1.68 9.49
C GLN A 128 -22.26 -1.85 8.03
N GLY A 129 -21.32 -2.18 7.16
CA GLY A 129 -21.53 -2.31 5.72
C GLY A 129 -21.40 -1.00 4.94
N GLU A 130 -21.10 0.13 5.59
CA GLU A 130 -20.90 1.41 4.93
C GLU A 130 -19.44 1.70 4.56
N CYS A 131 -18.48 0.94 5.09
CA CYS A 131 -17.07 1.13 4.77
C CYS A 131 -16.79 0.90 3.28
N ARG A 132 -15.98 1.78 2.68
CA ARG A 132 -15.53 1.69 1.29
C ARG A 132 -14.02 1.85 1.23
N VAL A 133 -13.39 1.15 0.29
CA VAL A 133 -11.98 1.37 -0.01
C VAL A 133 -11.83 2.72 -0.70
N THR A 134 -10.96 3.58 -0.18
CA THR A 134 -10.77 4.96 -0.65
C THR A 134 -9.40 5.20 -1.27
N ALA A 135 -8.41 4.38 -0.92
CA ALA A 135 -7.09 4.38 -1.54
C ALA A 135 -6.52 2.98 -1.54
N GLU A 136 -5.79 2.63 -2.59
CA GLU A 136 -5.17 1.32 -2.72
C GLU A 136 -4.08 1.31 -3.79
N GLY A 137 -3.20 0.32 -3.74
CA GLY A 137 -2.17 0.12 -4.75
C GLY A 137 -1.33 -1.10 -4.46
N CYS A 138 -0.62 -1.57 -5.48
CA CYS A 138 0.31 -2.68 -5.39
C CYS A 138 1.70 -2.24 -5.78
N ASP A 139 2.68 -2.81 -5.11
CA ASP A 139 4.07 -2.62 -5.39
C ASP A 139 4.69 -3.84 -6.11
N GLY A 140 5.71 -3.59 -6.92
CA GLY A 140 6.40 -4.59 -7.74
C GLY A 140 5.44 -5.45 -8.57
N LYS A 141 5.49 -6.77 -8.35
CA LYS A 141 4.70 -7.77 -9.11
C LYS A 141 3.39 -8.19 -8.44
N ALA A 142 3.05 -7.61 -7.29
CA ALA A 142 1.81 -7.94 -6.59
C ALA A 142 0.57 -7.54 -7.42
N LYS A 143 -0.56 -8.22 -7.17
CA LYS A 143 -1.81 -8.05 -7.93
C LYS A 143 -3.02 -8.06 -7.02
#